data_AF-A0A840I603-F1
#
_entry.id   AF-A0A840I603-F1
#
_cell.length_a   1.000
_cell.length_b   1.000
_cell.length_c   1.000
_cell.angle_alpha   90.00
_cell.angle_beta   90.00
_cell.angle_gamma   90.00
#
_symmetry.space_group_name_H-M   'P 1'
#
loop_
_entity.id
_entity.type
_entity.pdbx_description
1 polymer ?
#
loop_
_entity_poly.entity_id
_entity_poly.type
_entity_poly.pdbx_seq_one_letter_code
_entity_poly.pdbx_strand_id
1 'polypeptide(L)'
;MSPLLIALLAPAVLAAKPLPRGTVLTADLVVAEGGADLTPFLGKQLRRPAFAGRPIEAADLAAPDAVARQSAVNVVFRRSGLTLSVPGRAMTSGAAGDIVTVLVEGKRRPMRATVTGPGEVEVAR
;
A
#
# COMPACT_ATOMS: atom_id res chain seq x y z
N MET A 1 -17.72 35.08 29.33
CA MET A 1 -16.58 35.49 28.48
C MET A 1 -15.67 34.29 28.33
N SER A 2 -15.89 33.47 27.29
CA SER A 2 -15.12 32.25 27.05
C SER A 2 -14.02 32.56 26.03
N PRO A 3 -12.73 32.47 26.37
CA PRO A 3 -11.68 32.49 25.38
C PRO A 3 -11.48 31.04 24.92
N LEU A 4 -12.41 30.52 24.11
CA LEU A 4 -12.23 29.22 23.50
C LEU A 4 -11.69 29.40 22.10
N LEU A 5 -10.43 29.00 21.97
CA LEU A 5 -9.95 28.26 20.82
C LEU A 5 -9.85 29.07 19.52
N ILE A 6 -8.90 30.00 19.46
CA ILE A 6 -8.15 30.15 18.21
C ILE A 6 -7.33 28.86 18.09
N ALA A 7 -7.97 27.80 17.57
CA ALA A 7 -7.25 26.66 17.05
C ALA A 7 -6.42 27.23 15.89
N LEU A 8 -5.14 27.45 16.16
CA LEU A 8 -4.13 27.73 15.15
C LEU A 8 -4.27 26.59 14.11
N LEU A 9 -4.88 26.89 12.96
CA LEU A 9 -5.13 25.92 11.91
C LEU A 9 -3.77 25.60 11.28
N ALA A 10 -3.02 24.70 11.91
CA ALA A 10 -1.82 24.16 11.30
C ALA A 10 -2.25 23.46 9.99
N PRO A 11 -1.49 23.63 8.90
CA PRO A 11 -1.82 22.96 7.65
C PRO A 11 -1.90 21.46 7.88
N ALA A 12 -3.06 20.88 7.59
CA ALA A 12 -3.34 19.46 7.79
C ALA A 12 -4.07 18.86 6.58
N VAL A 13 -3.80 17.59 6.29
CA VAL A 13 -4.52 16.80 5.29
C VAL A 13 -5.49 15.88 6.00
N LEU A 14 -6.78 16.10 5.84
CA LEU A 14 -7.84 15.36 6.52
C LEU A 14 -8.44 14.28 5.62
N ALA A 15 -8.88 13.17 6.20
CA ALA A 15 -9.66 12.19 5.45
C ALA A 15 -11.10 12.70 5.21
N ALA A 16 -11.56 12.71 3.96
CA ALA A 16 -12.89 13.21 3.59
C ALA A 16 -14.03 12.28 4.06
N LYS A 17 -13.73 10.99 4.27
CA LYS A 17 -14.65 9.95 4.73
C LYS A 17 -13.85 8.89 5.52
N PRO A 18 -14.49 7.90 6.16
CA PRO A 18 -13.76 6.77 6.72
C PRO A 18 -13.00 6.03 5.62
N LEU A 19 -11.68 5.87 5.79
CA LEU A 19 -10.81 5.17 4.85
C LEU A 19 -10.20 3.94 5.53
N PRO A 20 -10.39 2.73 4.99
CA PRO A 20 -9.77 1.53 5.55
C PRO A 20 -8.24 1.52 5.35
N ARG A 21 -7.56 0.67 6.11
CA ARG A 21 -6.16 0.32 5.83
C ARG A 21 -6.07 -0.24 4.39
N GLY A 22 -5.00 0.11 3.68
CA GLY A 22 -4.76 -0.34 2.32
C GLY A 22 -5.34 0.59 1.25
N THR A 23 -6.09 1.62 1.62
CA THR A 23 -6.55 2.64 0.67
C THR A 23 -5.37 3.46 0.17
N VAL A 24 -5.27 3.58 -1.17
CA VAL A 24 -4.37 4.53 -1.83
C VAL A 24 -5.05 5.88 -1.87
N LEU A 25 -4.37 6.92 -1.39
CA LEU A 25 -4.92 8.26 -1.31
C LEU A 25 -4.97 8.91 -2.70
N THR A 26 -6.17 9.36 -3.06
CA THR A 26 -6.47 10.17 -4.24
C THR A 26 -7.09 11.50 -3.80
N ALA A 27 -7.08 12.50 -4.67
CA ALA A 27 -7.48 13.87 -4.32
C ALA A 27 -8.94 13.97 -3.84
N ASP A 28 -9.82 13.07 -4.28
CA ASP A 28 -11.22 13.00 -3.86
C ASP A 28 -11.43 12.41 -2.45
N LEU A 29 -10.39 11.77 -1.87
CA LEU A 29 -10.45 11.12 -0.56
C LEU A 29 -9.93 12.00 0.58
N VAL A 30 -9.34 13.15 0.25
CA VAL A 30 -8.65 14.01 1.22
C VAL A 30 -9.08 15.47 1.10
N VAL A 31 -8.97 16.22 2.19
CA VAL A 31 -9.25 17.65 2.27
C VAL A 31 -8.02 18.36 2.81
N ALA A 32 -7.52 19.36 2.08
CA ALA A 32 -6.47 20.25 2.58
C ALA A 32 -7.08 21.35 3.44
N GLU A 33 -6.63 21.44 4.69
CA GLU A 33 -6.97 22.54 5.59
C GLU A 33 -5.74 23.41 5.87
N GLY A 34 -5.96 24.70 6.12
CA GLY A 34 -4.89 25.64 6.46
C GLY A 34 -3.82 25.82 5.37
N GLY A 35 -4.13 25.50 4.12
CA GLY A 35 -3.17 25.58 3.01
C GLY A 35 -2.19 24.41 2.93
N ALA A 36 -2.54 23.24 3.48
CA ALA A 36 -1.72 22.03 3.38
C ALA A 36 -1.47 21.59 1.93
N ASP A 37 -0.24 21.14 1.66
CA ASP A 37 0.11 20.51 0.39
C ASP A 37 -0.31 19.03 0.39
N LEU A 38 -1.12 18.64 -0.60
CA LEU A 38 -1.58 17.27 -0.78
C LEU A 38 -0.55 16.40 -1.51
N THR A 39 0.38 17.00 -2.24
CA THR A 39 1.34 16.30 -3.12
C THR A 39 2.08 15.13 -2.46
N PRO A 40 2.60 15.23 -1.21
CA PRO A 40 3.31 14.11 -0.57
C PRO A 40 2.39 12.97 -0.12
N PHE A 41 1.08 13.19 -0.05
CA PHE A 41 0.08 12.22 0.41
C PHE A 41 -0.50 11.40 -0.74
N LEU A 42 -0.69 12.04 -1.90
CA LEU A 42 -1.33 11.39 -3.06
C LEU A 42 -0.49 10.21 -3.59
N GLY A 43 -1.17 9.13 -3.94
CA GLY A 43 -0.55 7.89 -4.41
C GLY A 43 0.08 7.04 -3.30
N LYS A 44 0.08 7.50 -2.04
CA LYS A 44 0.51 6.69 -0.90
C LYS A 44 -0.62 5.83 -0.37
N GLN A 45 -0.26 4.70 0.23
CA GLN A 45 -1.21 3.77 0.81
C GLN A 45 -1.23 3.87 2.34
N LEU A 46 -2.44 3.90 2.90
CA LEU A 46 -2.67 3.88 4.34
C LEU A 46 -2.22 2.56 4.98
N ARG A 47 -1.38 2.64 6.01
CA ARG A 47 -0.96 1.51 6.86
C ARG A 47 -1.90 1.29 8.06
N ARG A 48 -2.71 2.29 8.42
CA ARG A 48 -3.77 2.19 9.43
C ARG A 48 -5.04 2.89 8.91
N PRO A 49 -6.24 2.50 9.39
CA PRO A 49 -7.47 3.16 8.96
C PRO A 49 -7.49 4.64 9.39
N ALA A 50 -8.02 5.50 8.53
CA ALA A 50 -8.22 6.92 8.79
C ALA A 50 -9.72 7.22 8.99
N PHE A 51 -10.02 8.13 9.91
CA PHE A 51 -11.40 8.53 10.23
C PHE A 51 -11.72 9.87 9.60
N ALA A 52 -12.98 10.06 9.20
CA ALA A 52 -13.44 11.30 8.60
C ALA A 52 -13.11 12.52 9.47
N GLY A 53 -12.59 13.59 8.84
CA GLY A 53 -12.22 14.84 9.50
C GLY A 53 -10.97 14.76 10.38
N ARG A 54 -10.28 13.61 10.44
CA ARG A 54 -9.01 13.49 11.17
C ARG A 54 -7.80 13.71 10.26
N PRO A 55 -6.73 14.34 10.78
CA PRO A 55 -5.45 14.42 10.10
C PRO A 55 -4.91 13.04 9.74
N ILE A 56 -4.41 12.93 8.52
CA ILE A 56 -3.60 11.80 8.05
C ILE A 56 -2.15 12.16 8.32
N GLU A 57 -1.45 11.31 9.05
CA GLU A 57 -0.03 11.50 9.36
C GLU A 57 0.84 10.86 8.28
N ALA A 58 1.96 11.51 7.92
CA ALA A 58 2.89 10.93 6.95
C ALA A 58 3.48 9.59 7.41
N ALA A 59 3.62 9.38 8.74
CA ALA A 59 4.05 8.11 9.33
C ALA A 59 3.06 6.95 9.10
N ASP A 60 1.83 7.25 8.69
CA ASP A 60 0.78 6.28 8.42
C ASP A 60 0.70 5.88 6.95
N LEU A 61 1.61 6.40 6.14
CA LEU A 61 1.65 6.23 4.71
C LEU A 61 2.88 5.42 4.29
N ALA A 62 2.67 4.60 3.27
CA ALA A 62 3.74 3.86 2.61
C ALA A 62 3.55 3.87 1.09
N ALA A 63 4.55 3.35 0.37
CA ALA A 63 4.34 2.98 -1.01
C ALA A 63 3.16 1.99 -1.13
N PRO A 64 2.37 2.07 -2.20
CA PRO A 64 1.30 1.12 -2.42
C PRO A 64 1.84 -0.30 -2.57
N ASP A 65 1.03 -1.26 -2.18
CA ASP A 65 1.35 -2.67 -2.38
C ASP A 65 1.44 -2.93 -3.88
N ALA A 66 2.60 -3.40 -4.35
CA ALA A 66 2.81 -3.76 -5.75
C ALA A 66 2.15 -5.12 -6.07
N VAL A 67 1.87 -5.92 -5.03
CA VAL A 67 1.11 -7.16 -5.10
C VAL A 67 0.00 -7.12 -4.06
N ALA A 68 -1.24 -7.35 -4.48
CA ALA A 68 -2.38 -7.41 -3.58
C ALA A 68 -2.72 -8.86 -3.20
N ARG A 69 -3.26 -9.07 -1.99
CA ARG A 69 -3.79 -10.36 -1.59
C ARG A 69 -4.83 -10.86 -2.61
N GLN A 70 -4.75 -12.15 -2.93
CA GLN A 70 -5.59 -12.87 -3.90
C GLN A 70 -5.44 -12.40 -5.35
N SER A 71 -4.53 -11.46 -5.67
CA SER A 71 -4.26 -11.06 -7.04
C SER A 71 -3.52 -12.15 -7.80
N ALA A 72 -3.68 -12.15 -9.13
CA ALA A 72 -2.78 -12.87 -10.01
C ALA A 72 -1.37 -12.26 -9.89
N VAL A 73 -0.37 -13.13 -9.94
CA VAL A 73 1.04 -12.73 -9.96
C VAL A 73 1.82 -13.60 -10.93
N ASN A 74 2.90 -13.04 -11.44
CA ASN A 74 3.90 -13.75 -12.20
C ASN A 74 5.04 -14.15 -11.25
N VAL A 75 5.23 -15.45 -11.05
CA VAL A 75 6.25 -15.99 -10.15
C VAL A 75 7.49 -16.33 -10.97
N VAL A 76 8.55 -15.57 -10.71
CA VAL A 76 9.85 -15.69 -11.38
C VAL A 76 10.77 -16.60 -10.56
N PHE A 77 11.36 -17.58 -11.24
CA PHE A 77 12.42 -18.43 -10.70
C PHE A 77 13.70 -18.18 -11.48
N ARG A 78 14.80 -17.86 -10.78
CA ARG A 78 16.12 -17.67 -11.40
C ARG A 78 17.10 -18.72 -10.90
N ARG A 79 17.81 -19.38 -11.83
CA ARG A 79 18.91 -20.30 -11.50
C ARG A 79 19.91 -20.36 -12.64
N SER A 80 21.19 -20.09 -12.36
CA SER A 80 22.32 -20.35 -13.27
C SER A 80 22.08 -19.92 -14.73
N GLY A 81 21.57 -18.70 -14.94
CA GLY A 81 21.30 -18.15 -16.27
C GLY A 81 19.95 -18.50 -16.89
N LEU A 82 19.13 -19.32 -16.22
CA LEU A 82 17.77 -19.64 -16.62
C LEU A 82 16.75 -18.85 -15.79
N THR A 83 15.82 -18.19 -16.48
CA THR A 83 14.67 -17.50 -15.89
C THR A 83 13.40 -18.22 -16.32
N LEU A 84 12.62 -18.72 -15.37
CA LEU A 84 11.32 -19.32 -15.59
C LEU A 84 10.23 -18.44 -14.97
N SER A 85 9.15 -18.23 -15.71
CA SER A 85 8.02 -17.42 -15.31
C SER A 85 6.76 -18.27 -15.27
N VAL A 86 6.06 -18.30 -14.14
CA VAL A 86 4.87 -19.14 -13.96
C VAL A 86 3.75 -18.32 -13.31
N PRO A 87 2.50 -18.39 -13.82
CA PRO A 87 1.38 -17.75 -13.17
C PRO A 87 1.13 -18.35 -11.77
N GLY A 88 0.71 -17.49 -10.86
CA GLY A 88 0.34 -17.85 -9.52
C GLY A 88 -0.65 -16.86 -8.92
N ARG A 89 -0.96 -17.08 -7.65
CA ARG A 89 -1.84 -16.23 -6.88
C ARG A 89 -1.17 -15.79 -5.59
N ALA A 90 -1.18 -14.49 -5.32
CA ALA A 90 -0.72 -13.95 -4.05
C ALA A 90 -1.70 -14.31 -2.93
N MET A 91 -1.18 -14.72 -1.78
CA MET A 91 -1.95 -15.03 -0.57
C MET A 91 -1.88 -13.89 0.45
N THR A 92 -0.87 -13.03 0.33
CA THR A 92 -0.65 -11.83 1.14
C THR A 92 -0.32 -10.66 0.22
N SER A 93 -0.64 -9.44 0.65
CA SER A 93 -0.20 -8.22 -0.05
C SER A 93 1.25 -7.87 0.32
N GLY A 94 1.92 -7.10 -0.53
CA GLY A 94 3.24 -6.54 -0.24
C GLY A 94 3.65 -5.46 -1.24
N ALA A 95 4.44 -4.51 -0.78
CA ALA A 95 5.15 -3.53 -1.60
C ALA A 95 6.42 -4.15 -2.20
N ALA A 96 7.07 -3.45 -3.13
CA ALA A 96 8.35 -3.88 -3.68
C ALA A 96 9.38 -4.12 -2.55
N GLY A 97 10.06 -5.27 -2.58
CA GLY A 97 10.99 -5.73 -1.55
C GLY A 97 10.35 -6.53 -0.41
N ASP A 98 9.02 -6.49 -0.24
CA ASP A 98 8.34 -7.28 0.79
C ASP A 98 8.34 -8.77 0.43
N ILE A 99 8.35 -9.63 1.45
CA ILE A 99 8.16 -11.07 1.28
C ILE A 99 6.67 -11.38 1.34
N VAL A 100 6.13 -11.92 0.26
CA VAL A 100 4.74 -12.38 0.16
C VAL A 100 4.66 -13.89 0.05
N THR A 101 3.52 -14.44 0.45
CA THR A 101 3.20 -15.86 0.23
C THR A 101 2.42 -15.99 -1.07
N VAL A 102 2.81 -16.92 -1.93
CA VAL A 102 2.16 -17.18 -3.23
C VAL A 102 1.86 -18.65 -3.42
N LEU A 103 0.78 -18.95 -4.14
CA LEU A 103 0.44 -20.29 -4.59
C LEU A 103 0.59 -20.35 -6.11
N VAL A 104 1.58 -21.11 -6.58
CA VAL A 104 1.81 -21.34 -8.01
C VAL A 104 0.78 -22.32 -8.54
N GLU A 105 0.29 -22.08 -9.76
CA GLU A 105 -0.63 -23.00 -10.42
C GLU A 105 -0.02 -24.40 -10.56
N GLY A 106 -0.78 -25.45 -10.22
CA GLY A 106 -0.30 -26.83 -10.21
C GLY A 106 0.57 -27.21 -8.98
N LYS A 107 0.86 -26.29 -8.05
CA LYS A 107 1.47 -26.62 -6.76
C LYS A 107 0.42 -26.69 -5.65
N ARG A 108 0.62 -27.62 -4.70
CA ARG A 108 -0.26 -27.80 -3.53
C ARG A 108 0.17 -27.00 -2.30
N ARG A 109 1.42 -26.53 -2.27
CA ARG A 109 2.00 -25.82 -1.11
C ARG A 109 2.35 -24.38 -1.49
N PRO A 110 1.96 -23.39 -0.67
CA PRO A 110 2.41 -22.02 -0.85
C PRO A 110 3.92 -21.88 -0.69
N MET A 111 4.46 -20.85 -1.33
CA MET A 111 5.88 -20.51 -1.33
C MET A 111 6.06 -19.05 -0.93
N ARG A 112 7.21 -18.72 -0.32
CA ARG A 112 7.59 -17.34 -0.04
C ARG A 112 8.35 -16.79 -1.24
N ALA A 113 8.01 -15.57 -1.65
CA ALA A 113 8.64 -14.87 -2.75
C ALA A 113 8.81 -13.39 -2.39
N THR A 114 9.82 -12.74 -2.94
CA THR A 114 10.05 -11.31 -2.78
C THR A 114 9.34 -10.57 -3.89
N VAL A 115 8.59 -9.52 -3.58
CA VAL A 115 7.95 -8.68 -4.60
C VAL A 115 9.02 -7.89 -5.35
N THR A 116 9.15 -8.12 -6.66
CA THR A 116 10.11 -7.44 -7.52
C THR A 116 9.48 -6.29 -8.31
N GLY A 117 8.16 -6.32 -8.48
CA GLY A 117 7.43 -5.28 -9.19
C GLY A 117 5.92 -5.48 -9.17
N PRO A 118 5.16 -4.62 -9.87
CA PRO A 118 3.72 -4.73 -9.97
C PRO A 118 3.29 -6.10 -10.50
N GLY A 119 2.60 -6.89 -9.67
CA GLY A 119 2.16 -8.24 -10.02
C GLY A 119 3.30 -9.25 -10.24
N GLU A 120 4.54 -8.94 -9.88
CA GLU A 120 5.69 -9.81 -10.07
C GLU A 120 6.37 -10.13 -8.74
N VAL A 121 6.70 -11.41 -8.56
CA VAL A 121 7.44 -11.89 -7.40
C VAL A 121 8.55 -12.83 -7.82
N GLU A 122 9.65 -12.84 -7.08
CA GLU A 122 10.78 -13.73 -7.31
C GLU A 122 10.98 -14.68 -6.14
N VAL A 123 11.11 -15.97 -6.43
CA VAL A 123 11.52 -16.97 -5.45
C VAL A 123 13.04 -17.12 -5.55
N ALA A 124 13.76 -16.47 -4.62
CA ALA A 124 15.18 -16.74 -4.44
C ALA A 124 15.35 -18.16 -3.87
N ARG A 125 16.16 -18.97 -4.53
CA ARG A 125 16.42 -20.36 -4.15
C ARG A 125 17.89 -20.59 -3.92
#